data_AF-A0A2V8Q6F7-F1
#
_entry.id   AF-A0A2V8Q6F7-F1
#
_cell.length_a   1.000
_cell.length_b   1.000
_cell.length_c   1.000
_cell.angle_alpha   90.00
_cell.angle_beta   90.00
_cell.angle_gamma   90.00
#
_symmetry.space_group_name_H-M   'P 1'
#
loop_
_entity.id
_entity.type
_entity.pdbx_description
1 polymer ?
#
loop_
_entity_poly.entity_id
_entity_poly.type
_entity_poly.pdbx_seq_one_letter_code
_entity_poly.pdbx_strand_id
1 'polypeptide(L)'
;MQLSDEIGRTLAGLVVSIGRANAISALGYILVGAVSIYTLLIFMRIVFSWGMVSHSNRLMRFLVNSTEPLLAPLRRMIPPLGMMDISPIFAFIILWLLKAAISGTLLRGGASPLG
;
A
#
# COMPACT_ATOMS: atom_id res chain seq x y z
N MET A 1 -4.36 -14.92 -3.24
CA MET A 1 -5.45 -14.63 -4.20
C MET A 1 -5.81 -13.14 -4.22
N GLN A 2 -6.14 -12.47 -3.09
CA GLN A 2 -6.52 -11.04 -3.14
C GLN A 2 -5.44 -10.09 -3.70
N LEU A 3 -4.16 -10.27 -3.36
CA LEU A 3 -3.07 -9.41 -3.85
C LEU A 3 -2.78 -9.59 -5.36
N SER A 4 -2.87 -10.83 -5.86
CA SER A 4 -2.64 -11.13 -7.28
C SER A 4 -3.72 -10.53 -8.18
N ASP A 5 -4.98 -10.58 -7.71
CA ASP A 5 -6.11 -10.03 -8.46
C ASP A 5 -6.02 -8.50 -8.52
N GLU A 6 -5.52 -7.89 -7.46
CA GLU A 6 -5.33 -6.46 -7.39
C GLU A 6 -4.19 -5.95 -8.29
N ILE A 7 -3.07 -6.68 -8.30
CA ILE A 7 -1.97 -6.42 -9.23
C ILE A 7 -2.47 -6.56 -10.66
N GLY A 8 -3.22 -7.62 -10.98
CA GLY A 8 -3.79 -7.84 -12.31
C GLY A 8 -4.71 -6.71 -12.76
N ARG A 9 -5.60 -6.24 -11.88
CA ARG A 9 -6.51 -5.11 -12.16
C ARG A 9 -5.75 -3.79 -12.35
N THR A 10 -4.70 -3.55 -11.57
CA THR A 10 -3.89 -2.33 -11.66
C THR A 10 -3.12 -2.30 -12.98
N LEU A 11 -2.49 -3.42 -13.35
CA LEU A 11 -1.76 -3.56 -14.61
C LEU A 11 -2.69 -3.43 -15.82
N ALA A 12 -3.82 -4.15 -15.82
CA ALA A 12 -4.81 -4.05 -16.89
C ALA A 12 -5.36 -2.63 -17.03
N GLY A 13 -5.63 -1.98 -15.90
CA GLY A 13 -6.07 -0.59 -15.83
C GLY A 13 -5.08 0.40 -16.44
N LEU A 14 -3.79 0.26 -16.11
CA LEU A 14 -2.72 1.08 -16.70
C LEU A 14 -2.67 0.95 -18.22
N VAL A 15 -2.68 -0.28 -18.73
CA VAL A 15 -2.61 -0.57 -20.18
C VAL A 15 -3.79 0.07 -20.91
N VAL A 16 -5.01 -0.12 -20.39
CA VAL A 16 -6.23 0.47 -20.97
C VAL A 16 -6.19 2.01 -20.90
N SER A 17 -5.66 2.57 -19.82
CA SER A 17 -5.58 4.02 -19.64
C SER A 17 -4.61 4.68 -20.62
N ILE A 18 -3.46 4.05 -20.87
CA ILE A 18 -2.49 4.51 -21.86
C ILE A 18 -3.09 4.44 -23.26
N GLY A 19 -3.76 3.32 -23.60
CA GLY A 19 -4.44 3.17 -24.89
C GLY A 19 -5.56 4.18 -25.13
N ARG A 20 -6.16 4.72 -24.06
CA ARG A 20 -7.20 5.76 -24.11
C ARG A 20 -6.67 7.19 -23.91
N ALA A 21 -5.36 7.38 -23.82
CA ALA A 21 -4.70 8.65 -23.50
C ALA A 21 -5.25 9.36 -22.24
N ASN A 22 -5.77 8.61 -21.26
CA ASN A 22 -6.33 9.16 -20.03
C ASN A 22 -5.23 9.25 -18.95
N ALA A 23 -4.57 10.40 -18.87
CA ALA A 23 -3.49 10.62 -17.91
C ALA A 23 -3.96 10.53 -16.44
N ILE A 24 -5.20 10.93 -16.15
CA ILE A 24 -5.77 10.94 -14.79
C ILE A 24 -5.94 9.52 -14.27
N SER A 25 -6.53 8.64 -15.07
CA SER A 25 -6.70 7.23 -14.70
C SER A 25 -5.35 6.50 -14.63
N ALA A 26 -4.40 6.82 -15.50
CA ALA A 26 -3.05 6.24 -15.46
C ALA A 26 -2.34 6.58 -14.14
N LEU A 27 -2.40 7.85 -13.73
CA LEU A 27 -1.88 8.31 -12.44
C LEU A 27 -2.57 7.57 -11.28
N GLY A 28 -3.90 7.43 -11.33
CA GLY A 28 -4.66 6.71 -10.33
C GLY A 28 -4.17 5.28 -10.13
N TYR A 29 -3.90 4.55 -11.22
CA TYR A 29 -3.41 3.17 -11.12
C TYR A 29 -1.97 3.09 -10.62
N ILE A 30 -1.09 4.04 -11.00
CA ILE A 30 0.27 4.12 -10.45
C ILE A 30 0.22 4.29 -8.93
N LEU A 31 -0.63 5.19 -8.43
CA LEU A 31 -0.78 5.46 -7.01
C LEU A 31 -1.34 4.24 -6.26
N VAL A 32 -2.38 3.58 -6.80
CA VAL A 32 -2.91 2.34 -6.21
C VAL A 32 -1.83 1.26 -6.15
N GLY A 33 -1.07 1.07 -7.23
CA GLY A 33 0.04 0.12 -7.27
C GLY A 33 1.11 0.41 -6.21
N ALA A 34 1.51 1.68 -6.05
CA ALA A 34 2.48 2.10 -5.04
C ALA A 34 1.99 1.80 -3.61
N VAL A 35 0.71 2.10 -3.30
CA VAL A 35 0.13 1.79 -1.99
C VAL A 35 0.08 0.28 -1.74
N SER A 36 -0.20 -0.52 -2.76
CA SER A 36 -0.23 -1.98 -2.64
C SER A 36 1.16 -2.59 -2.43
N ILE A 37 2.19 -2.08 -3.09
CA ILE A 37 3.58 -2.45 -2.82
C ILE A 37 3.95 -2.07 -1.37
N TYR A 38 3.60 -0.87 -0.93
CA TYR A 38 3.91 -0.43 0.43
C TYR A 38 3.20 -1.29 1.50
N THR A 39 1.95 -1.66 1.24
CA THR A 39 1.18 -2.61 2.08
C THR A 39 1.90 -3.95 2.17
N LEU A 40 2.44 -4.46 1.05
CA LEU A 40 3.21 -5.68 1.01
C LEU A 40 4.51 -5.58 1.84
N LEU A 41 5.22 -4.44 1.79
CA LEU A 41 6.42 -4.22 2.61
C LEU A 41 6.12 -4.29 4.11
N ILE A 42 5.02 -3.69 4.56
CA ILE A 42 4.58 -3.78 5.96
C ILE A 42 4.25 -5.23 6.32
N PHE A 43 3.53 -5.95 5.44
CA PHE A 43 3.23 -7.36 5.67
C PHE A 43 4.49 -8.21 5.77
N MET A 44 5.46 -8.05 4.86
CA MET A 44 6.75 -8.74 4.91
C MET A 44 7.49 -8.45 6.22
N ARG A 45 7.51 -7.18 6.67
CA ARG A 45 8.12 -6.79 7.95
C ARG A 45 7.54 -7.59 9.13
N ILE A 46 6.20 -7.71 9.20
CA ILE A 46 5.53 -8.46 10.26
C ILE A 46 5.93 -9.95 10.20
N VAL A 47 5.79 -10.57 9.03
CA VAL A 47 6.12 -12.00 8.84
C VAL A 47 7.58 -12.27 9.21
N PHE A 48 8.50 -11.40 8.79
CA PHE A 48 9.92 -11.57 9.08
C PHE A 48 10.28 -11.30 10.54
N SER A 49 9.50 -10.46 11.23
CA SER A 49 9.71 -10.17 12.65
C SER A 49 9.44 -11.36 13.58
N TRP A 50 8.71 -12.39 13.14
CA TRP A 50 8.43 -13.61 13.90
C TRP A 50 9.61 -14.59 13.98
N GLY A 51 10.84 -14.08 13.87
CA GLY A 51 12.07 -14.87 13.95
C GLY A 51 12.53 -15.49 12.64
N MET A 52 11.87 -15.22 11.50
CA MET A 52 12.32 -15.75 10.19
C MET A 52 13.61 -15.09 9.70
N VAL A 53 13.80 -13.80 10.00
CA VAL A 53 14.95 -13.03 9.52
C VAL A 53 15.53 -12.18 10.65
N SER A 54 16.85 -12.27 10.86
CA SER A 54 17.55 -11.43 11.85
C SER A 54 17.44 -9.94 11.52
N HIS A 55 17.34 -9.10 12.55
CA HIS A 55 17.39 -7.63 12.45
C HIS A 55 18.68 -7.11 11.80
N SER A 56 19.78 -7.88 11.85
CA SER A 56 21.04 -7.56 11.18
C SER A 56 21.05 -7.88 9.68
N ASN A 57 19.98 -8.46 9.14
CA ASN A 57 19.86 -8.70 7.70
C ASN A 57 19.57 -7.39 6.95
N ARG A 58 20.20 -7.20 5.78
CA ARG A 58 19.99 -6.03 4.91
C ARG A 58 18.52 -5.89 4.50
N LEU A 59 17.84 -6.98 4.19
CA LEU A 59 16.44 -7.00 3.79
C LEU A 59 15.53 -6.55 4.95
N MET A 60 15.78 -7.04 6.16
CA MET A 60 15.03 -6.62 7.34
C MET A 60 15.23 -5.13 7.64
N ARG A 61 16.47 -4.61 7.56
CA ARG A 61 16.74 -3.18 7.69
C ARG A 61 16.03 -2.34 6.63
N PHE A 62 16.01 -2.82 5.38
CA PHE A 62 15.29 -2.15 4.30
C PHE A 62 13.79 -2.07 4.60
N LEU A 63 13.17 -3.18 5.02
CA LEU A 63 11.75 -3.22 5.38
C LEU A 63 11.43 -2.28 6.54
N VAL A 64 12.24 -2.31 7.61
CA VAL A 64 12.08 -1.42 8.77
C VAL A 64 12.20 0.03 8.31
N ASN A 65 13.32 0.42 7.68
CA ASN A 65 13.57 1.80 7.27
C ASN A 65 12.52 2.35 6.29
N SER A 66 12.05 1.50 5.37
CA SER A 66 11.05 1.93 4.37
C SER A 66 9.67 2.12 4.99
N THR A 67 9.31 1.32 6.00
CA THR A 67 7.97 1.36 6.63
C THR A 67 7.91 2.25 7.87
N GLU A 68 9.06 2.60 8.44
CA GLU A 68 9.19 3.42 9.64
C GLU A 68 8.52 4.80 9.57
N PRO A 69 8.59 5.56 8.45
CA PRO A 69 7.95 6.86 8.36
C PRO A 69 6.44 6.84 8.62
N LEU A 70 5.76 5.72 8.30
CA LEU A 70 4.35 5.52 8.62
C LEU A 70 4.16 4.90 10.01
N LEU A 71 4.94 3.88 10.36
CA LEU A 71 4.73 3.12 11.60
C LEU A 71 5.23 3.83 12.86
N ALA A 72 6.27 4.67 12.78
CA ALA A 72 6.78 5.40 13.94
C ALA A 72 5.79 6.44 14.50
N PRO A 73 5.14 7.30 13.69
CA PRO A 73 4.08 8.17 14.18
C PRO A 73 2.91 7.38 14.79
N LEU A 74 2.48 6.29 14.13
CA LEU A 74 1.38 5.46 14.63
C LEU A 74 1.69 4.84 15.99
N ARG A 75 2.93 4.37 16.22
CA ARG A 75 3.38 3.88 17.54
C ARG A 75 3.43 4.95 18.62
N ARG A 76 3.63 6.21 18.26
CA ARG A 76 3.58 7.30 19.24
C ARG A 76 2.14 7.64 19.65
N MET A 77 1.19 7.44 18.74
CA MET A 77 -0.23 7.70 18.99
C MET A 77 -0.92 6.52 19.68
N ILE A 78 -0.47 5.30 19.41
CA ILE A 78 -1.10 4.08 19.88
C ILE A 78 -0.18 3.43 20.93
N PRO A 79 -0.61 3.35 22.21
CA PRO A 79 0.18 2.69 23.23
C PRO A 79 0.42 1.21 22.84
N PRO A 80 1.65 0.68 23.01
CA PRO A 80 1.96 -0.69 22.67
C PRO A 80 1.15 -1.67 23.55
N LEU A 81 0.59 -2.72 22.95
CA LEU A 81 -0.03 -3.81 23.69
C LEU A 81 1.05 -4.85 24.04
N GLY A 82 1.69 -4.65 25.18
CA GLY A 82 2.78 -5.50 25.66
C GLY A 82 4.03 -5.35 24.77
N MET A 83 4.60 -6.48 24.34
CA MET A 83 5.80 -6.50 23.48
C MET A 83 5.49 -6.44 21.98
N MET A 84 4.20 -6.49 21.58
CA MET A 84 3.81 -6.55 20.18
C MET A 84 3.44 -5.17 19.63
N ASP A 85 3.97 -4.87 18.45
CA ASP A 85 3.66 -3.66 17.70
C ASP A 85 2.34 -3.83 16.93
N ILE A 86 1.30 -3.17 17.40
CA ILE A 86 -0.04 -3.14 16.78
C ILE A 86 -0.19 -2.05 15.71
N SER A 87 0.79 -1.15 15.57
CA SER A 87 0.75 -0.09 14.57
C SER A 87 0.56 -0.57 13.12
N PRO A 88 1.03 -1.77 12.71
CA PRO A 88 0.78 -2.25 11.35
C PRO A 88 -0.69 -2.48 11.04
N ILE A 89 -1.52 -2.82 12.04
CA ILE A 89 -2.97 -3.01 11.84
C ILE A 89 -3.60 -1.68 11.42
N PHE A 90 -3.29 -0.61 12.13
CA PHE A 90 -3.78 0.73 11.81
C PHE A 90 -3.21 1.25 10.49
N ALA A 91 -1.95 0.93 10.20
CA ALA A 91 -1.37 1.24 8.91
C ALA A 91 -2.15 0.58 7.76
N PHE A 92 -2.54 -0.70 7.90
CA PHE A 92 -3.36 -1.37 6.88
C PHE A 92 -4.72 -0.70 6.68
N ILE A 93 -5.37 -0.24 7.75
CA ILE A 93 -6.64 0.50 7.65
C ILE A 93 -6.43 1.81 6.88
N ILE A 94 -5.39 2.58 7.22
CA ILE A 94 -5.07 3.85 6.56
C ILE A 94 -4.78 3.63 5.07
N LEU A 95 -3.98 2.63 4.72
CA LEU A 95 -3.63 2.33 3.33
C LEU A 95 -4.85 1.82 2.53
N TRP A 96 -5.74 1.06 3.18
CA TRP A 96 -7.01 0.65 2.56
C TRP A 96 -7.92 1.84 2.26
N LEU A 97 -8.09 2.75 3.22
CA LEU A 97 -8.86 3.99 3.02
C LEU A 97 -8.24 4.86 1.93
N LEU A 98 -6.91 4.99 1.90
CA LEU A 98 -6.20 5.74 0.87
C LEU A 98 -6.45 5.16 -0.53
N LYS A 99 -6.38 3.84 -0.69
CA LYS A 99 -6.71 3.17 -1.96
C LYS A 99 -8.16 3.36 -2.36
N ALA A 100 -9.09 3.28 -1.42
CA ALA A 100 -10.50 3.54 -1.67
C ALA A 100 -10.73 4.99 -2.15
N ALA A 101 -10.08 5.97 -1.53
CA ALA A 101 -10.15 7.37 -1.91
C ALA A 101 -9.57 7.62 -3.32
N ILE A 102 -8.38 7.07 -3.62
CA ILE A 102 -7.75 7.19 -4.94
C ILE A 102 -8.64 6.56 -6.02
N SER A 103 -9.18 5.37 -5.75
CA SER A 103 -10.03 4.66 -6.70
C SER A 103 -11.36 5.38 -6.93
N GLY A 104 -11.96 5.90 -5.85
CA GLY A 104 -13.21 6.65 -5.93
C GLY A 104 -13.10 8.00 -6.63
N THR A 105 -11.92 8.62 -6.63
CA THR A 105 -11.69 9.95 -7.22
C THR A 105 -11.03 9.87 -8.60
N LEU A 106 -9.82 9.34 -8.70
CA LEU A 106 -9.01 9.38 -9.94
C LEU A 106 -9.43 8.30 -10.94
N LEU A 107 -9.82 7.12 -10.46
CA LEU A 107 -10.20 6.01 -11.35
C LEU A 107 -11.67 6.08 -11.76
N ARG A 108 -12.55 6.59 -10.89
CA ARG A 108 -13.99 6.74 -11.18
C ARG A 108 -14.34 8.13 -11.73
N GLY A 109 -13.68 9.18 -11.25
CA GLY A 109 -13.88 10.56 -11.73
C GLY A 109 -13.13 10.89 -13.03
N GLY A 110 -12.10 10.13 -13.40
CA GLY A 110 -11.50 10.20 -14.74
C GLY A 110 -12.32 9.51 -15.83
N ALA A 111 -13.39 8.80 -15.45
CA ALA A 111 -14.29 8.07 -16.35
C ALA A 111 -15.63 8.77 -16.57
N SER A 112 -15.80 10.02 -16.10
CA SER A 112 -16.99 10.82 -16.41
C SER A 112 -17.12 10.92 -17.94
N PRO A 113 -18.13 10.26 -18.55
CA PRO A 113 -18.54 10.65 -19.88
C PRO A 113 -19.08 12.07 -19.71
N LEU A 114 -18.55 13.02 -20.48
CA LEU A 114 -19.12 14.34 -20.55
C LEU A 114 -20.63 14.20 -20.83
N GLY A 115 -21.46 14.99 -20.13
CA GLY A 115 -22.86 15.17 -20.50
C GLY A 115 -23.00 15.73 -21.91
#